data_AF-A0A538NSY9-F1
#
_entry.id   AF-A0A538NSY9-F1
#
_cell.length_a   1.000
_cell.length_b   1.000
_cell.length_c   1.000
_cell.angle_alpha   90.00
_cell.angle_beta   90.00
_cell.angle_gamma   90.00
#
_symmetry.space_group_name_H-M   'P 1'
#
loop_
_entity.id
_entity.type
_entity.pdbx_description
1 polymer ?
#
loop_
_entity_poly.entity_id
_entity_poly.type
_entity_poly.pdbx_seq_one_letter_code
_entity_poly.pdbx_strand_id
1 'polypeptide(L)'
;MDGRRKYHVGVEALSSGEKQIVILFMYLAFQRGKIFVVDEPEISLHPRWQEEFLDGVKDLMRSDTQLIIATHSPAIVGKYVDYCTTLLPYNQ
;
A
#
# COMPACT_ATOMS: atom_id res chain seq x y z
N MET A 1 24.91 20.58 20.85
CA MET A 1 25.19 20.48 19.40
C MET A 1 25.02 19.01 19.02
N ASP A 2 23.92 18.64 18.36
CA ASP A 2 23.92 17.48 17.47
C ASP A 2 22.95 17.75 16.32
N GLY A 3 23.53 18.06 15.17
CA GLY A 3 22.83 18.48 13.98
C GLY A 3 22.34 17.26 13.23
N ARG A 4 21.06 16.92 13.38
CA ARG A 4 20.38 15.98 12.48
C ARG A 4 20.48 16.50 11.05
N ARG A 5 21.46 16.02 10.28
CA ARG A 5 21.53 16.22 8.82
C ARG A 5 20.25 15.65 8.23
N LYS A 6 19.37 16.53 7.75
CA LYS A 6 18.25 16.14 6.90
C LYS A 6 18.84 15.74 5.56
N TYR A 7 18.99 14.45 5.32
CA TYR A 7 19.33 13.94 4.00
C TYR A 7 18.18 14.28 3.05
N HIS A 8 18.47 15.12 2.05
CA HIS A 8 17.54 15.38 0.96
C HIS A 8 17.71 14.22 -0.02
N VAL A 9 16.73 13.32 -0.05
CA VAL A 9 16.68 12.24 -1.03
C VAL A 9 15.72 12.69 -2.12
N GLY A 10 16.27 12.94 -3.31
CA GLY A 10 15.46 13.25 -4.49
C GLY A 10 14.64 12.03 -4.92
N VAL A 11 13.49 12.27 -5.54
CA VAL A 11 12.58 11.20 -5.99
C VAL A 11 13.28 10.27 -6.97
N GLU A 12 14.20 10.81 -7.79
CA GLU A 12 15.03 10.09 -8.73
C GLU A 12 15.88 8.98 -8.08
N ALA A 13 16.31 9.18 -6.83
CA ALA A 13 17.15 8.24 -6.08
C ALA A 13 16.37 7.07 -5.47
N LEU A 14 15.03 7.13 -5.48
CA LEU A 14 14.19 6.04 -5.01
C LEU A 14 14.25 4.84 -5.98
N SER A 15 14.20 3.64 -5.43
CA SER A 15 13.97 2.42 -6.21
C SER A 15 12.62 2.47 -6.93
N SER A 16 12.44 1.63 -7.96
CA SER A 16 11.15 1.52 -8.64
C SER A 16 10.01 1.15 -7.70
N GLY A 17 10.26 0.26 -6.74
CA GLY A 17 9.28 -0.15 -5.74
C GLY A 17 8.89 1.01 -4.82
N GLU A 18 9.87 1.74 -4.28
CA GLU A 18 9.62 2.94 -3.46
C GLU A 18 8.82 4.01 -4.22
N LYS A 19 9.17 4.26 -5.49
CA LYS A 19 8.41 5.18 -6.35
C LYS A 19 6.96 4.74 -6.50
N GLN A 20 6.71 3.46 -6.73
CA GLN A 20 5.37 2.91 -6.89
C GLN A 20 4.52 3.10 -5.63
N ILE A 21 5.08 2.88 -4.44
CA ILE A 21 4.40 3.12 -3.16
C ILE A 21 4.02 4.59 -3.01
N VAL A 22 4.99 5.48 -3.25
CA VAL A 22 4.78 6.93 -3.12
C VAL A 22 3.66 7.38 -4.06
N ILE A 23 3.67 6.89 -5.32
CA ILE A 23 2.61 7.17 -6.29
C ILE A 23 1.25 6.66 -5.80
N LEU A 24 1.17 5.41 -5.31
CA LEU A 24 -0.07 4.84 -4.80
C LEU A 24 -0.64 5.65 -3.64
N PHE A 25 0.19 5.99 -2.65
CA PHE A 25 -0.24 6.78 -1.49
C PHE A 25 -0.66 8.20 -1.89
N MET A 26 0.01 8.83 -2.87
CA MET A 26 -0.44 10.11 -3.41
C MET A 26 -1.82 10.00 -4.06
N TYR A 27 -2.08 8.95 -4.84
CA TYR A 27 -3.42 8.74 -5.42
C TYR A 27 -4.49 8.57 -4.34
N LEU A 28 -4.23 7.74 -3.33
CA LEU A 28 -5.16 7.50 -2.23
C LEU A 28 -5.43 8.77 -1.40
N ALA A 29 -4.42 9.60 -1.18
CA ALA A 29 -4.52 10.82 -0.38
C ALA A 29 -5.29 11.94 -1.10
N PHE A 30 -5.13 12.09 -2.43
CA PHE A 30 -5.64 13.25 -3.16
C PHE A 30 -6.91 13.00 -3.96
N GLN A 31 -7.23 11.75 -4.32
CA GLN A 31 -8.44 11.44 -5.06
C GLN A 31 -9.62 11.17 -4.10
N ARG A 32 -10.82 11.64 -4.46
CA ARG A 32 -12.04 11.54 -3.63
C ARG A 32 -13.11 10.73 -4.35
N GLY A 33 -13.95 10.01 -3.59
CA GLY A 33 -15.15 9.33 -4.10
C GLY A 33 -14.87 8.23 -5.13
N LYS A 34 -13.70 7.57 -5.05
CA LYS A 34 -13.26 6.59 -6.05
C LYS A 34 -13.07 5.20 -5.47
N ILE A 35 -13.17 4.20 -6.34
CA ILE A 35 -12.76 2.83 -6.07
C ILE A 35 -11.32 2.68 -6.57
N PHE A 36 -10.43 2.26 -5.68
CA PHE A 36 -9.07 1.87 -6.00
C PHE A 36 -8.98 0.36 -6.06
N VAL A 37 -8.41 -0.15 -7.14
CA VAL A 37 -8.10 -1.57 -7.30
C VAL A 37 -6.59 -1.70 -7.41
N VAL A 38 -6.00 -2.51 -6.55
CA VAL A 38 -4.55 -2.75 -6.51
C VAL A 38 -4.31 -4.24 -6.62
N ASP A 39 -3.49 -4.62 -7.60
CA ASP A 39 -3.11 -6.00 -7.86
C ASP A 39 -1.65 -6.21 -7.43
N GLU A 40 -1.41 -7.28 -6.68
CA GLU A 40 -0.10 -7.71 -6.15
C GLU A 40 0.79 -6.56 -5.59
N PRO A 41 0.29 -5.77 -4.61
CA PRO A 41 1.08 -4.68 -4.03
C PRO A 41 2.40 -5.15 -3.39
N GLU A 42 2.52 -6.42 -2.99
CA GLU A 42 3.70 -7.00 -2.34
C GLU A 42 4.97 -7.03 -3.19
N ILE A 43 4.86 -7.10 -4.53
CA ILE A 43 6.03 -7.30 -5.42
C ILE A 43 7.06 -6.18 -5.26
N SER A 44 6.59 -4.98 -4.93
CA SER A 44 7.40 -3.78 -4.80
C SER A 44 7.76 -3.43 -3.36
N LEU A 45 7.34 -4.24 -2.39
CA LEU A 45 7.42 -3.93 -0.96
C LEU A 45 8.44 -4.79 -0.23
N HIS A 46 9.32 -4.13 0.53
CA HIS A 46 10.07 -4.79 1.59
C HIS A 46 9.10 -5.45 2.60
N PRO A 47 9.38 -6.64 3.17
CA PRO A 47 8.46 -7.36 4.05
C PRO A 47 7.86 -6.51 5.17
N ARG A 48 8.69 -5.71 5.84
CA ARG A 48 8.23 -4.75 6.86
C ARG A 48 7.13 -3.80 6.36
N TRP A 49 7.24 -3.33 5.13
CA TRP A 49 6.25 -2.42 4.56
C TRP A 49 4.98 -3.15 4.13
N GLN A 50 5.05 -4.46 3.83
CA GLN A 50 3.85 -5.25 3.60
C GLN A 50 2.98 -5.29 4.87
N GLU A 51 3.60 -5.48 6.03
CA GLU A 51 2.92 -5.48 7.33
C GLU A 51 2.31 -4.11 7.69
N GLU A 52 2.99 -3.02 7.33
CA GLU A 52 2.56 -1.65 7.60
C GLU A 52 1.60 -1.07 6.53
N PHE A 53 1.43 -1.77 5.39
CA PHE A 53 0.79 -1.23 4.19
C PHE A 53 -0.68 -0.82 4.41
N LEU A 54 -1.52 -1.75 4.86
CA LEU A 54 -2.95 -1.50 5.02
C LEU A 54 -3.23 -0.45 6.11
N ASP A 55 -2.38 -0.38 7.13
CA ASP A 55 -2.48 0.65 8.17
C ASP A 55 -2.21 2.04 7.58
N GLY A 56 -1.13 2.19 6.81
CA GLY A 56 -0.82 3.44 6.11
C GLY A 56 -1.91 3.85 5.11
N VAL A 57 -2.48 2.88 4.38
CA VAL A 57 -3.59 3.16 3.46
C VAL A 57 -4.84 3.60 4.21
N LYS A 58 -5.21 2.93 5.30
CA LYS A 58 -6.39 3.27 6.10
C LYS A 58 -6.29 4.65 6.73
N ASP A 59 -5.09 5.06 7.15
CA ASP A 59 -4.86 6.40 7.72
C ASP A 59 -4.98 7.51 6.66
N LEU A 60 -4.66 7.21 5.40
CA LEU A 60 -4.73 8.16 4.27
C LEU A 60 -6.08 8.19 3.58
N MET A 61 -6.79 7.05 3.55
CA MET A 61 -8.05 6.92 2.84
C MET A 61 -9.15 7.78 3.46
N ARG A 62 -9.92 8.40 2.58
CA ARG A 62 -11.14 9.13 2.96
C ARG A 62 -12.31 8.16 3.11
N SER A 63 -13.30 8.55 3.91
CA SER A 63 -14.50 7.73 4.17
C SER A 63 -15.34 7.41 2.94
N ASP A 64 -15.20 8.18 1.86
CA ASP A 64 -15.90 8.00 0.58
C ASP A 64 -15.10 7.19 -0.45
N THR A 65 -13.95 6.64 -0.07
CA THR A 65 -13.07 5.86 -0.94
C THR A 65 -13.18 4.38 -0.61
N GLN A 66 -13.27 3.52 -1.64
CA GLN A 66 -13.19 2.06 -1.48
C GLN A 66 -11.87 1.56 -2.02
N LEU A 67 -11.26 0.60 -1.33
CA LEU A 67 -10.05 -0.09 -1.77
C LEU A 67 -10.34 -1.58 -1.92
N ILE A 68 -9.95 -2.14 -3.06
CA ILE A 68 -10.00 -3.56 -3.36
C ILE A 68 -8.58 -4.00 -3.67
N ILE A 69 -8.11 -5.04 -2.99
CA ILE A 69 -6.76 -5.58 -3.17
C ILE A 69 -6.84 -7.05 -3.51
N ALA A 70 -6.09 -7.45 -4.54
CA ALA A 70 -5.72 -8.83 -4.79
C ALA A 70 -4.25 -9.01 -4.33
N THR A 71 -3.99 -10.00 -3.49
CA THR A 71 -2.66 -10.26 -2.95
C THR A 71 -2.50 -11.74 -2.62
N HIS A 72 -1.28 -12.25 -2.82
CA HIS A 72 -0.84 -13.55 -2.37
C HIS A 72 -0.10 -13.47 -1.03
N SER A 73 0.13 -12.27 -0.49
CA SER A 73 0.89 -12.05 0.74
C SER A 73 -0.02 -12.03 1.99
N PRO A 74 0.11 -13.01 2.90
CA PRO A 74 -0.55 -12.96 4.20
C PRO A 74 -0.06 -11.78 5.07
N ALA A 75 1.16 -11.28 4.82
CA ALA A 75 1.73 -10.16 5.56
C ALA A 75 0.96 -8.85 5.27
N ILE A 76 0.47 -8.68 4.03
CA ILE A 76 -0.40 -7.54 3.69
C ILE A 76 -1.75 -7.66 4.37
N VAL A 77 -2.37 -8.85 4.33
CA VAL A 77 -3.68 -9.08 4.95
C VAL A 77 -3.60 -8.86 6.47
N GLY A 78 -2.62 -9.49 7.13
CA GLY A 78 -2.35 -9.34 8.55
C GLY A 78 -3.62 -9.40 9.42
N LYS A 79 -3.90 -8.32 10.13
CA LYS A 79 -5.06 -8.20 11.04
C LYS A 79 -6.40 -7.90 10.35
N TYR A 80 -6.41 -7.70 9.04
CA TYR A 80 -7.59 -7.34 8.25
C TYR A 80 -8.32 -8.55 7.65
N VAL A 81 -8.04 -9.76 8.14
CA VAL A 81 -8.60 -11.02 7.64
C VAL A 81 -10.14 -11.03 7.59
N ASP A 82 -10.80 -10.33 8.51
CA ASP A 82 -12.27 -10.24 8.56
C ASP A 82 -12.87 -9.51 7.34
N TYR A 83 -12.05 -8.77 6.59
CA TYR A 83 -12.44 -8.08 5.36
C TYR A 83 -12.06 -8.85 4.10
N CYS A 84 -11.49 -10.05 4.23
CA CYS A 84 -10.97 -10.82 3.11
C CYS A 84 -11.93 -11.93 2.70
N THR A 85 -11.93 -12.22 1.41
CA THR A 85 -12.51 -13.44 0.86
C THR A 85 -11.43 -14.22 0.15
N THR A 86 -11.33 -15.52 0.43
CA THR A 86 -10.46 -16.40 -0.34
C THR A 86 -11.06 -16.57 -1.72
N LEU A 87 -10.32 -16.16 -2.74
CA LEU A 87 -10.63 -16.52 -4.13
C LEU A 87 -10.27 -17.99 -4.32
N LEU A 88 -11.29 -18.85 -4.32
CA LEU A 88 -11.13 -20.24 -4.71
C LEU A 88 -10.71 -20.30 -6.19
N PRO A 89 -9.92 -21.31 -6.59
CA PRO A 89 -9.56 -21.48 -7.99
C PRO A 89 -10.82 -21.58 -8.86
N TYR A 90 -10.77 -20.98 -10.05
CA TYR A 90 -11.88 -20.81 -11.01
C TYR A 90 -12.55 -22.13 -11.47
N ASN A 91 -12.07 -23.30 -11.05
CA ASN A 91 -12.50 -24.62 -11.53
C ASN A 91 -12.87 -25.59 -10.37
N GLN A 92 -13.87 -25.26 -9.55
CA GLN A 92 -14.67 -26.29 -8.86
C GLN A 92 -16.03 -26.43 -9.53
#